data_AF-A0AA86SVP5-F1
#
_entry.id   AF-A0AA86SVP5-F1
#
_cell.length_a   1.000
_cell.length_b   1.000
_cell.length_c   1.000
_cell.angle_alpha   90.00
_cell.angle_beta   90.00
_cell.angle_gamma   90.00
#
_symmetry.space_group_name_H-M   'P 1'
#
loop_
_entity.id
_entity.type
_entity.pdbx_description
1 polymer ?
#
loop_
_entity_poly.entity_id
_entity_poly.type
_entity_poly.pdbx_seq_one_letter_code
_entity_poly.pdbx_strand_id
1 'polypeptide(L)'
;MAEIHWSIQIPARVFLLGPSHHHYTPNCALSSATFYETPLGDLLVDLEVIEQLKATQKFEKMDIGVDEAEHSMEMHLPYLAKVFER
;
A
#
# COMPACT_ATOMS: atom_id res chain seq x y z
N MET A 1 1.43 17.35 39.34
CA MET A 1 0.84 16.32 38.47
C MET A 1 1.29 16.64 37.06
N ALA A 2 2.25 15.90 36.51
CA ALA A 2 2.66 16.12 35.12
C ALA A 2 1.66 15.40 34.21
N GLU A 3 0.95 16.16 33.37
CA GLU A 3 0.10 15.60 32.34
C GLU A 3 0.98 15.04 31.21
N ILE A 4 0.79 13.75 30.90
CA ILE A 4 1.44 13.12 29.76
C ILE A 4 0.59 13.46 28.54
N HIS A 5 1.09 14.33 27.67
CA HIS A 5 0.46 14.65 26.39
C HIS A 5 0.89 13.62 25.33
N TRP A 6 -0.04 12.76 24.90
CA TRP A 6 0.18 11.87 23.77
C TRP A 6 -0.25 12.58 22.47
N SER A 7 0.71 13.11 21.71
CA SER A 7 0.44 13.53 20.33
C SER A 7 0.45 12.30 19.42
N ILE A 8 -0.69 11.94 18.86
CA ILE A 8 -0.76 10.92 17.80
C ILE A 8 -0.23 11.57 16.52
N GLN A 9 0.94 11.14 16.07
CA GLN A 9 1.41 11.47 14.72
C GLN A 9 0.91 10.39 13.76
N ILE A 10 -0.03 10.76 12.90
CA ILE A 10 -0.48 9.87 11.84
C ILE A 10 0.65 9.79 10.80
N PRO A 11 1.13 8.59 10.43
CA PRO A 11 2.28 8.44 9.54
C PRO A 11 1.93 8.92 8.13
N ALA A 12 2.78 9.73 7.50
CA ALA A 12 2.53 10.28 6.17
C ALA A 12 2.52 9.25 5.02
N ARG A 13 3.03 8.02 5.26
CA ARG A 13 3.21 6.97 4.26
C ARG A 13 3.09 5.60 4.92
N VAL A 14 2.39 4.69 4.26
CA VAL A 14 2.24 3.29 4.70
C VAL A 14 2.83 2.37 3.64
N PHE A 15 3.68 1.44 4.06
CA PHE A 15 4.10 0.30 3.22
C PHE A 15 3.19 -0.88 3.52
N LEU A 16 2.48 -1.36 2.50
CA LEU A 16 1.65 -2.56 2.60
C LEU A 16 2.40 -3.72 1.96
N LEU A 17 2.60 -4.80 2.71
CA LEU A 17 3.28 -6.02 2.26
C LEU A 17 2.32 -7.19 2.43
N GLY A 18 1.89 -7.79 1.32
CA GLY A 18 0.97 -8.93 1.31
C GLY A 18 1.58 -10.13 0.59
N PRO A 19 1.21 -11.37 0.96
CA PRO A 19 1.53 -12.55 0.17
C PRO A 19 0.75 -12.54 -1.14
N SER A 20 1.32 -13.12 -2.19
CA SER A 20 0.60 -13.39 -3.43
C SER A 20 -0.08 -14.75 -3.37
N HIS A 21 -1.40 -14.79 -3.59
CA HIS A 21 -2.22 -15.99 -3.63
C HIS A 21 -2.51 -16.46 -5.07
N HIS A 22 -2.58 -15.53 -6.01
CA HIS A 22 -3.00 -15.81 -7.39
C HIS A 22 -1.83 -15.87 -8.39
N HIS A 23 -0.67 -15.30 -8.03
CA HIS A 23 0.49 -15.24 -8.91
C HIS A 23 1.77 -15.68 -8.21
N TYR A 24 2.37 -16.79 -8.65
CA TYR A 24 3.63 -17.23 -8.08
C TYR A 24 4.78 -16.31 -8.53
N THR A 25 5.48 -15.72 -7.56
CA THR A 25 6.77 -15.06 -7.76
C THR A 25 7.70 -15.36 -6.59
N PRO A 26 9.00 -15.63 -6.83
CA PRO A 26 9.99 -15.73 -5.75
C PRO A 26 10.45 -14.36 -5.24
N ASN A 27 10.01 -13.26 -5.89
CA ASN A 27 10.41 -11.89 -5.60
C ASN A 27 9.23 -11.09 -5.02
N CYS A 28 9.48 -9.81 -4.68
CA CYS A 28 8.41 -8.86 -4.41
C CYS A 28 8.05 -8.12 -5.70
N ALA A 29 6.76 -7.90 -5.94
CA ALA A 29 6.28 -7.13 -7.07
C ALA A 29 5.67 -5.81 -6.60
N LEU A 30 5.84 -4.76 -7.40
CA LEU A 30 5.27 -3.44 -7.17
C LEU A 30 4.04 -3.26 -8.05
N SER A 31 2.99 -2.67 -7.47
CA SER A 31 1.79 -2.27 -8.20
C SER A 31 2.13 -1.37 -9.39
N SER A 32 1.33 -1.46 -10.44
CA SER A 32 1.34 -0.51 -11.56
C SER A 32 0.23 0.55 -11.46
N ALA A 33 -0.60 0.49 -10.42
CA ALA A 33 -1.67 1.44 -10.15
C ALA A 33 -1.11 2.78 -9.65
N THR A 34 -1.89 3.84 -9.84
CA THR A 34 -1.59 5.18 -9.31
C THR A 34 -2.41 5.54 -8.07
N PHE A 35 -3.51 4.82 -7.87
CA PHE A 35 -4.34 4.86 -6.68
C PHE A 35 -5.02 3.50 -6.52
N TYR A 36 -5.48 3.23 -5.30
CA TYR A 36 -6.36 2.13 -4.98
C TYR A 36 -7.73 2.69 -4.59
N GLU A 37 -8.78 2.25 -5.26
CA GLU A 37 -10.15 2.62 -4.92
C GLU A 37 -10.57 1.90 -3.62
N THR A 38 -11.29 2.61 -2.76
CA THR A 38 -11.97 1.99 -1.61
C THR A 38 -13.37 2.58 -1.46
N PRO A 39 -14.30 1.88 -0.79
CA PRO A 39 -15.62 2.45 -0.49
C PRO A 39 -15.58 3.74 0.36
N LEU A 40 -14.45 4.05 0.99
CA LEU A 40 -14.24 5.24 1.84
C LEU A 40 -13.43 6.34 1.12
N GLY A 41 -13.11 6.15 -0.17
CA GLY A 41 -12.31 7.06 -0.98
C GLY A 41 -10.98 6.46 -1.42
N ASP A 42 -10.35 7.11 -2.40
CA ASP A 42 -9.14 6.61 -3.05
C ASP A 42 -7.89 6.78 -2.17
N LEU A 43 -7.01 5.79 -2.19
CA LEU A 43 -5.69 5.82 -1.58
C LEU A 43 -4.62 6.00 -2.66
N LEU A 44 -3.90 7.13 -2.63
CA LEU A 44 -2.86 7.41 -3.61
C LEU A 44 -1.62 6.51 -3.38
N VAL A 45 -1.09 5.96 -4.47
CA VAL A 45 0.19 5.23 -4.44
C VAL A 45 1.33 6.24 -4.51
N ASP A 46 2.34 6.05 -3.67
CA ASP A 46 3.54 6.90 -3.68
C ASP A 46 4.45 6.55 -4.86
N LEU A 47 4.19 7.19 -6.01
CA LEU A 47 4.90 6.92 -7.26
C LEU A 47 6.40 7.25 -7.21
N GLU A 48 6.80 8.21 -6.38
CA GLU A 48 8.22 8.52 -6.18
C GLU A 48 8.93 7.32 -5.54
N VAL A 49 8.34 6.76 -4.48
CA VAL A 49 8.88 5.57 -3.81
C VAL A 49 8.84 4.35 -4.72
N ILE A 50 7.78 4.17 -5.52
CA ILE A 50 7.70 3.06 -6.50
C ILE A 50 8.88 3.13 -7.47
N GLU A 51 9.19 4.30 -8.05
CA GLU A 51 10.32 4.43 -8.96
C GLU A 51 11.68 4.24 -8.25
N GLN A 52 11.83 4.69 -7.00
CA GLN A 52 13.02 4.41 -6.19
C GLN A 52 13.21 2.90 -5.94
N LEU A 53 12.15 2.18 -5.59
CA LEU A 53 12.20 0.72 -5.35
C LEU A 53 12.49 -0.04 -6.64
N LYS A 54 11.85 0.33 -7.75
CA LYS A 54 12.09 -0.23 -9.07
C LYS A 54 13.55 -0.02 -9.53
N ALA A 55 14.13 1.15 -9.25
CA ALA A 55 15.53 1.45 -9.58
C ALA A 55 16.53 0.53 -8.86
N THR A 56 16.14 -0.10 -7.74
CA THR A 56 17.00 -1.10 -7.06
C THR A 56 17.14 -2.41 -7.83
N GLN A 57 16.27 -2.66 -8.83
CA GLN A 57 16.19 -3.91 -9.59
C GLN A 57 15.91 -5.16 -8.74
N LYS A 58 15.43 -4.99 -7.50
CA LYS A 58 15.04 -6.08 -6.59
C LYS A 58 13.55 -6.41 -6.62
N PHE A 59 12.78 -5.65 -7.39
CA PHE A 59 11.34 -5.78 -7.47
C PHE A 59 10.90 -5.99 -8.91
N GLU A 60 9.87 -6.82 -9.07
CA GLU A 60 9.16 -7.01 -10.33
C GLU A 60 8.06 -5.97 -10.49
N LYS A 61 7.59 -5.75 -11.72
CA LYS A 61 6.38 -4.96 -11.96
C LYS A 61 5.18 -5.90 -12.02
N MET A 62 4.15 -5.61 -11.24
CA MET A 62 2.90 -6.36 -11.27
C MET A 62 2.02 -5.91 -12.45
N ASP A 63 1.45 -6.88 -13.16
CA ASP A 63 0.38 -6.62 -14.13
C ASP A 63 -0.89 -6.18 -13.40
N ILE A 64 -1.65 -5.24 -13.97
CA ILE A 64 -2.82 -4.68 -13.29
C ILE A 64 -3.91 -5.72 -13.04
N GLY A 65 -4.09 -6.69 -13.95
CA GLY A 65 -5.07 -7.77 -13.75
C GLY A 65 -4.66 -8.77 -12.67
N VAL A 66 -3.36 -8.89 -12.38
CA VAL A 66 -2.86 -9.67 -11.23
C VAL A 66 -3.07 -8.91 -9.92
N ASP A 67 -2.84 -7.60 -9.92
CA ASP A 67 -3.06 -6.73 -8.76
C ASP A 67 -4.54 -6.74 -8.34
N GLU A 68 -5.45 -6.52 -9.28
CA GLU A 68 -6.90 -6.53 -9.04
C GLU A 68 -7.45 -7.91 -8.63
N ALA A 69 -6.75 -8.99 -8.99
CA ALA A 69 -7.13 -10.34 -8.57
C ALA A 69 -6.60 -10.70 -7.17
N GLU A 70 -5.71 -9.90 -6.57
CA GLU A 70 -5.09 -10.20 -5.29
C GLU A 70 -5.83 -9.54 -4.12
N HIS A 71 -6.26 -10.35 -3.16
CA HIS A 71 -7.06 -9.88 -2.04
C HIS A 71 -6.25 -9.61 -0.76
N SER A 72 -5.03 -10.13 -0.64
CA SER A 72 -4.24 -9.97 0.58
C SER A 72 -3.98 -8.51 0.93
N MET A 73 -3.79 -7.67 -0.09
CA MET A 73 -3.62 -6.23 0.05
C MET A 73 -4.96 -5.51 0.16
N GLU A 74 -5.93 -5.88 -0.69
CA GLU A 74 -7.26 -5.25 -0.77
C GLU A 74 -7.96 -5.18 0.59
N MET A 75 -7.88 -6.26 1.38
CA MET A 75 -8.53 -6.36 2.69
C MET A 75 -8.03 -5.31 3.72
N HIS A 76 -6.85 -4.73 3.50
CA HIS A 76 -6.32 -3.68 4.37
C HIS A 76 -6.72 -2.27 3.93
N LEU A 77 -7.07 -2.06 2.66
CA LEU A 77 -7.29 -0.72 2.10
C LEU A 77 -8.43 0.05 2.78
N PRO A 78 -9.60 -0.53 3.10
CA PRO A 78 -10.66 0.20 3.80
C PRO A 78 -10.24 0.64 5.22
N TYR A 79 -9.44 -0.18 5.92
CA TYR A 79 -8.92 0.19 7.24
C TYR A 79 -7.93 1.34 7.16
N LEU A 80 -7.06 1.34 6.14
CA LEU A 80 -6.17 2.45 5.88
C LEU A 80 -6.97 3.72 5.58
N ALA A 81 -7.89 3.68 4.62
CA ALA A 81 -8.75 4.81 4.31
C ALA A 81 -9.45 5.36 5.56
N LYS A 82 -9.95 4.48 6.45
CA LYS A 82 -10.58 4.90 7.70
C LYS A 82 -9.64 5.58 8.71
N VAL A 83 -8.42 5.06 8.88
CA VAL A 83 -7.44 5.62 9.83
C VAL A 83 -6.95 7.01 9.37
N PHE A 84 -6.97 7.24 8.06
CA PHE A 84 -6.56 8.51 7.44
C PHE A 84 -7.72 9.45 7.10
N GLU A 85 -8.96 9.01 7.32
CA GLU A 85 -10.17 9.82 7.20
C GLU A 85 -10.12 10.95 8.25
N ARG A 86 -10.38 12.19 7.82
CA ARG A 86 -10.42 13.37 8.71
C ARG A 86 -11.80 13.58 9.30
#